data_AF-A0ABD5V9C4-F1
#
_entry.id   AF-A0ABD5V9C4-F1
#
_cell.length_a   1.000
_cell.length_b   1.000
_cell.length_c   1.000
_cell.angle_alpha   90.00
_cell.angle_beta   90.00
_cell.angle_gamma   90.00
#
_symmetry.space_group_name_H-M   'P 1'
#
loop_
_entity.id
_entity.type
_entity.pdbx_description
1 polymer ?
#
loop_
_entity_poly.entity_id
_entity_poly.type
_entity_poly.pdbx_seq_one_letter_code
_entity_poly.pdbx_strand_id
1 'polypeptide(L)'
;MSTGVASGREELVGGDVVRLFEQPRVERRIENGTLPAWARRQYEAFDEKLLGERNGTDFPCHFGVDAQRNGGALYTFVPLADGTNAVGADALDATALDALADVVAAYLATREMHGPRTSLVTFFEPPADPDAWTEADYREAFWRVLQSLHDADTAPWPADIATDPAHPQFEFCYAGEPMFVTGAAPFYDERASRYNGVGLEVTFQPRSVFAGITGDTDAGQRAREQIHDRIEDYDGTHPHAHIGDWEDDDSHEWKQYLLPAGDEAFADDACPLDVHPVDVASSNDDAGPEDDATASPGDGESA
;
A
#
# COMPACT_ATOMS: atom_id res chain seq x y z
N MET A 1 33.17 -10.14 30.63
CA MET A 1 31.84 -10.69 30.31
C MET A 1 31.06 -9.57 29.65
N SER A 2 31.17 -9.46 28.33
CA SER A 2 30.56 -8.39 27.54
C SER A 2 29.50 -9.03 26.63
N THR A 3 28.27 -8.54 26.77
CA THR A 3 27.33 -8.25 25.67
C THR A 3 27.02 -9.35 24.65
N GLY A 4 26.54 -10.51 25.09
CA GLY A 4 25.74 -11.40 24.23
C GLY A 4 24.28 -10.94 24.08
N VAL A 5 23.79 -10.15 25.06
CA VAL A 5 22.39 -9.68 25.11
C VAL A 5 22.15 -8.41 24.27
N ALA A 6 23.20 -7.61 24.02
CA ALA A 6 23.10 -6.43 23.17
C ALA A 6 22.97 -6.83 21.70
N SER A 7 23.85 -7.72 21.23
CA SER A 7 23.83 -8.23 19.86
C SER A 7 22.52 -8.94 19.51
N GLY A 8 21.96 -9.73 20.45
CA GLY A 8 20.67 -10.39 20.24
C GLY A 8 19.45 -9.45 20.32
N ARG A 9 19.58 -8.25 20.92
CA ARG A 9 18.52 -7.21 20.83
C ARG A 9 18.62 -6.48 19.51
N GLU A 10 19.82 -6.18 19.00
CA GLU A 10 20.01 -5.55 17.69
C GLU A 10 19.51 -6.46 16.55
N GLU A 11 19.76 -7.76 16.61
CA GLU A 11 19.34 -8.74 15.59
C GLU A 11 17.81 -9.00 15.59
N LEU A 12 17.14 -8.79 16.73
CA LEU A 12 15.67 -8.83 16.81
C LEU A 12 15.01 -7.52 16.38
N VAL A 13 15.74 -6.40 16.34
CA VAL A 13 15.15 -5.07 16.14
C VAL A 13 14.68 -4.84 14.71
N GLY A 14 15.30 -5.45 13.70
CA GLY A 14 14.85 -5.36 12.31
C GLY A 14 13.50 -6.07 12.09
N GLY A 15 13.40 -7.35 12.44
CA GLY A 15 12.17 -8.14 12.27
C GLY A 15 11.08 -7.85 13.31
N ASP A 16 11.40 -7.29 14.49
CA ASP A 16 10.39 -7.01 15.53
C ASP A 16 9.45 -5.84 15.19
N VAL A 17 9.81 -5.01 14.20
CA VAL A 17 9.04 -3.82 13.83
C VAL A 17 8.21 -3.99 12.56
N VAL A 18 8.42 -5.07 11.78
CA VAL A 18 7.51 -5.45 10.69
C VAL A 18 6.32 -6.20 11.28
N ARG A 19 5.40 -5.45 11.88
CA ARG A 19 4.19 -5.96 12.52
C ARG A 19 3.08 -4.92 12.39
N LEU A 20 1.85 -5.38 12.49
CA LEU A 20 0.70 -4.50 12.58
C LEU A 20 0.62 -3.84 13.97
N PHE A 21 0.70 -2.52 14.03
CA PHE A 21 0.59 -1.74 15.26
C PHE A 21 -0.59 -0.79 15.24
N GLU A 22 -1.36 -0.77 16.32
CA GLU A 22 -2.27 0.34 16.63
C GLU A 22 -1.48 1.55 17.13
N GLN A 23 -2.00 2.76 16.91
CA GLN A 23 -1.36 4.01 17.32
C GLN A 23 -0.90 4.03 18.79
N PRO A 24 -1.73 3.65 19.79
CA PRO A 24 -1.31 3.69 21.20
C PRO A 24 -0.17 2.72 21.50
N ARG A 25 0.01 1.69 20.68
CA ARG A 25 1.13 0.76 20.80
C ARG A 25 2.42 1.39 20.27
N VAL A 26 2.36 2.12 19.16
CA VAL A 26 3.50 2.88 18.61
C VAL A 26 3.96 3.93 19.62
N GLU A 27 3.04 4.76 20.11
CA GLU A 27 3.31 5.83 21.09
C GLU A 27 3.95 5.26 22.36
N ARG A 28 3.39 4.16 22.91
CA ARG A 28 3.99 3.46 24.05
C ARG A 28 5.40 2.94 23.76
N ARG A 29 5.69 2.47 22.54
CA ARG A 29 7.05 2.03 22.18
C ARG A 29 8.01 3.22 22.11
N ILE A 30 7.56 4.38 21.64
CA ILE A 30 8.32 5.64 21.64
C ILE A 30 8.63 6.07 23.08
N GLU A 31 7.63 6.14 23.96
CA GLU A 31 7.78 6.51 25.37
C GLU A 31 8.78 5.60 26.12
N ASN A 32 8.74 4.30 25.84
CA ASN A 32 9.62 3.32 26.47
C ASN A 32 11.00 3.21 25.80
N GLY A 33 11.27 3.95 24.72
CA GLY A 33 12.53 3.87 23.98
C GLY A 33 12.77 2.50 23.32
N THR A 34 11.70 1.82 22.90
CA THR A 34 11.74 0.47 22.30
C THR A 34 11.41 0.48 20.81
N LEU A 35 10.99 1.62 20.25
CA LEU A 35 10.90 1.83 18.81
C LEU A 35 12.28 2.30 18.29
N PRO A 36 12.79 1.77 17.18
CA PRO A 36 14.03 2.24 16.56
C PRO A 36 13.99 3.75 16.29
N ALA A 37 15.15 4.40 16.38
CA ALA A 37 15.23 5.85 16.24
C ALA A 37 14.72 6.33 14.88
N TRP A 38 15.00 5.61 13.79
CA TRP A 38 14.51 5.95 12.46
C TRP A 38 12.98 5.80 12.35
N ALA A 39 12.42 4.74 12.93
CA ALA A 39 10.98 4.45 12.91
C ALA A 39 10.20 5.49 13.72
N ARG A 40 10.76 5.91 14.86
CA ARG A 40 10.25 7.03 15.64
C ARG A 40 10.24 8.32 14.81
N ARG A 41 11.34 8.66 14.12
CA ARG A 41 11.41 9.88 13.30
C ARG A 41 10.37 9.86 12.18
N GLN A 42 10.20 8.73 11.50
CA GLN A 42 9.16 8.55 10.47
C GLN A 42 7.76 8.83 11.04
N TYR A 43 7.42 8.20 12.17
CA TYR A 43 6.13 8.40 12.83
C TYR A 43 5.92 9.85 13.29
N GLU A 44 6.92 10.46 13.95
CA GLU A 44 6.83 11.85 14.42
C GLU A 44 6.71 12.85 13.25
N ALA A 45 7.42 12.62 12.14
CA ALA A 45 7.30 13.43 10.93
C ALA A 45 5.92 13.30 10.28
N PHE A 46 5.35 12.10 10.26
CA PHE A 46 3.99 11.86 9.78
C PHE A 46 2.95 12.55 10.67
N ASP A 47 3.07 12.41 11.99
CA ASP A 47 2.19 13.06 12.96
C ASP A 47 2.23 14.59 12.82
N GLU A 48 3.42 15.18 12.73
CA GLU A 48 3.61 16.62 12.49
C GLU A 48 3.02 17.07 11.15
N LYS A 49 3.21 16.27 10.08
CA LYS A 49 2.64 16.55 8.75
C LYS A 49 1.11 16.59 8.79
N LEU A 50 0.48 15.64 9.47
CA LEU A 50 -0.98 15.52 9.49
C LEU A 50 -1.64 16.47 10.49
N LEU A 51 -1.05 16.68 11.66
CA LEU A 51 -1.66 17.46 12.74
C LEU A 51 -1.14 18.89 12.84
N GLY A 52 -0.06 19.21 12.13
CA GLY A 52 0.51 20.55 12.03
C GLY A 52 -0.08 21.38 10.91
N GLU A 53 0.52 22.55 10.72
CA GLU A 53 0.22 23.49 9.64
C GLU A 53 1.46 23.68 8.78
N ARG A 54 1.28 23.76 7.45
CA ARG A 54 2.33 24.19 6.52
C ARG A 54 1.85 25.42 5.78
N ASN A 55 2.67 26.47 5.75
CA ASN A 55 2.31 27.76 5.14
C ASN A 55 0.98 28.36 5.66
N GLY A 56 0.59 28.05 6.91
CA GLY A 56 -0.68 28.49 7.50
C GLY A 56 -1.91 27.72 7.02
N THR A 57 -1.69 26.55 6.42
CA THR A 57 -2.74 25.65 5.92
C THR A 57 -2.62 24.29 6.60
N ASP A 58 -3.76 23.73 7.02
CA ASP A 58 -3.86 22.37 7.57
C ASP A 58 -3.64 21.33 6.47
N PHE A 59 -3.24 20.11 6.85
CA PHE A 59 -3.14 18.99 5.91
C PHE A 59 -4.48 18.77 5.17
N PRO A 60 -4.47 18.62 3.83
CA PRO A 60 -5.68 18.74 3.02
C PRO A 60 -6.67 17.58 3.23
N CYS A 61 -6.16 16.38 3.55
CA CYS A 61 -6.99 15.19 3.75
C CYS A 61 -7.59 15.16 5.16
N HIS A 62 -8.83 15.65 5.29
CA HIS A 62 -9.56 15.63 6.57
C HIS A 62 -9.64 14.22 7.19
N PHE A 63 -9.80 13.18 6.37
CA PHE A 63 -9.87 11.80 6.85
C PHE A 63 -8.55 11.31 7.46
N GLY A 64 -7.42 11.66 6.83
CA GLY A 64 -6.09 11.37 7.38
C GLY A 64 -5.88 12.09 8.71
N VAL A 65 -6.20 13.39 8.78
CA VAL A 65 -6.11 14.19 10.01
C VAL A 65 -6.95 13.57 11.14
N ASP A 66 -8.19 13.19 10.84
CA ASP A 66 -9.09 12.58 11.82
C ASP A 66 -8.58 11.21 12.29
N ALA A 67 -8.09 10.37 11.37
CA ALA A 67 -7.50 9.08 11.67
C ALA A 67 -6.28 9.23 12.59
N GLN A 68 -5.35 10.13 12.27
CA GLN A 68 -4.16 10.39 13.11
C GLN A 68 -4.53 10.93 14.49
N ARG A 69 -5.48 11.88 14.54
CA ARG A 69 -5.89 12.52 15.80
C ARG A 69 -6.62 11.56 16.73
N ASN A 70 -7.37 10.60 16.17
CA ASN A 70 -8.25 9.71 16.94
C ASN A 70 -7.77 8.26 17.03
N GLY A 71 -6.57 7.93 16.54
CA GLY A 71 -6.05 6.56 16.60
C GLY A 71 -6.69 5.60 15.58
N GLY A 72 -7.20 6.12 14.47
CA GLY A 72 -7.87 5.38 13.41
C GLY A 72 -6.94 4.80 12.34
N ALA A 73 -5.64 5.08 12.40
CA ALA A 73 -4.64 4.49 11.50
C ALA A 73 -3.87 3.34 12.18
N LEU A 74 -3.46 2.36 11.36
CA LEU A 74 -2.53 1.30 11.75
C LEU A 74 -1.17 1.54 11.11
N TYR A 75 -0.12 0.98 11.71
CA TYR A 75 1.26 1.25 11.33
C TYR A 75 2.09 -0.02 11.22
N THR A 76 3.07 0.00 10.33
CA THR A 76 4.17 -0.97 10.30
C THR A 76 5.46 -0.28 9.86
N PHE A 77 6.59 -0.87 10.20
CA PHE A 77 7.91 -0.29 9.95
C PHE A 77 8.80 -1.35 9.28
N VAL A 78 9.34 -1.03 8.11
CA VAL A 78 10.09 -1.97 7.27
C VAL A 78 11.57 -1.56 7.25
N PRO A 79 12.48 -2.33 7.86
CA PRO A 79 13.91 -2.04 7.80
C PRO A 79 14.47 -2.21 6.39
N LEU A 80 15.61 -1.59 6.12
CA LEU A 80 16.41 -1.87 4.93
C LEU A 80 17.32 -3.08 5.17
N ALA A 81 17.89 -3.63 4.11
CA ALA A 81 18.88 -4.69 4.20
C ALA A 81 20.17 -4.22 4.88
N ASP A 82 20.63 -4.96 5.90
CA ASP A 82 21.81 -4.60 6.68
C ASP A 82 23.09 -4.49 5.84
N GLY A 83 23.90 -3.46 6.12
CA GLY A 83 25.31 -3.41 5.72
C GLY A 83 25.57 -3.17 4.23
N THR A 84 24.59 -2.66 3.48
CA THR A 84 24.76 -2.33 2.06
C THR A 84 24.68 -0.82 1.82
N ASN A 85 25.52 -0.29 0.93
CA ASN A 85 25.29 1.01 0.28
C ASN A 85 24.30 0.85 -0.89
N ALA A 86 23.41 -0.13 -0.82
CA ALA A 86 22.43 -0.37 -1.87
C ALA A 86 21.43 0.79 -1.89
N VAL A 87 20.87 1.02 -3.06
CA VAL A 87 19.90 2.07 -3.32
C VAL A 87 18.68 1.46 -3.99
N GLY A 88 17.57 2.18 -3.91
CA GLY A 88 16.31 1.78 -4.52
C GLY A 88 15.87 0.37 -4.16
N ALA A 89 15.49 -0.42 -5.16
CA ALA A 89 14.93 -1.76 -4.96
C ALA A 89 15.91 -2.72 -4.27
N ASP A 90 17.22 -2.57 -4.49
CA ASP A 90 18.26 -3.46 -3.95
C ASP A 90 18.52 -3.25 -2.45
N ALA A 91 18.05 -2.13 -1.90
CA ALA A 91 18.17 -1.83 -0.48
C ALA A 91 17.07 -2.48 0.38
N LEU A 92 16.01 -3.01 -0.23
CA LEU A 92 14.90 -3.62 0.49
C LEU A 92 15.26 -5.05 0.92
N ASP A 93 15.04 -5.36 2.20
CA ASP A 93 15.25 -6.71 2.71
C ASP A 93 14.10 -7.64 2.31
N ALA A 94 14.41 -8.75 1.64
CA ALA A 94 13.40 -9.69 1.16
C ALA A 94 12.58 -10.32 2.31
N THR A 95 13.20 -10.58 3.47
CA THR A 95 12.48 -11.15 4.62
C THR A 95 11.53 -10.10 5.22
N ALA A 96 11.93 -8.84 5.23
CA ALA A 96 11.07 -7.74 5.66
C ALA A 96 9.90 -7.50 4.69
N LEU A 97 10.11 -7.68 3.38
CA LEU A 97 9.03 -7.63 2.38
C LEU A 97 8.06 -8.81 2.51
N ASP A 98 8.55 -10.02 2.75
CA ASP A 98 7.70 -11.19 3.04
C ASP A 98 6.85 -10.94 4.30
N ALA A 99 7.46 -10.42 5.36
CA ALA A 99 6.74 -10.05 6.58
C ALA A 99 5.75 -8.88 6.37
N LEU A 100 6.04 -7.95 5.45
CA LEU A 100 5.11 -6.90 5.07
C LEU A 100 3.86 -7.49 4.38
N ALA A 101 4.02 -8.49 3.52
CA ALA A 101 2.92 -9.20 2.88
C ALA A 101 1.96 -9.81 3.92
N ASP A 102 2.49 -10.46 4.96
CA ASP A 102 1.71 -10.96 6.09
C ASP A 102 1.01 -9.82 6.85
N VAL A 103 1.67 -8.68 7.05
CA VAL A 103 1.09 -7.51 7.73
C VAL A 103 -0.04 -6.89 6.92
N VAL A 104 0.10 -6.73 5.60
CA VAL A 104 -0.97 -6.19 4.75
C VAL A 104 -2.17 -7.14 4.76
N ALA A 105 -1.96 -8.46 4.70
CA ALA A 105 -3.03 -9.44 4.81
C ALA A 105 -3.74 -9.36 6.18
N ALA A 106 -2.97 -9.27 7.27
CA ALA A 106 -3.52 -9.11 8.62
C ALA A 106 -4.31 -7.80 8.76
N TYR A 107 -3.81 -6.70 8.20
CA TYR A 107 -4.52 -5.42 8.14
C TYR A 107 -5.86 -5.58 7.43
N LEU A 108 -5.88 -6.13 6.21
CA LEU A 108 -7.10 -6.30 5.45
C LEU A 108 -8.12 -7.16 6.18
N ALA A 109 -7.67 -8.22 6.88
CA ALA A 109 -8.53 -9.09 7.68
C ALA A 109 -9.08 -8.45 8.97
N THR A 110 -8.46 -7.36 9.45
CA THR A 110 -8.79 -6.78 10.77
C THR A 110 -9.27 -5.33 10.74
N ARG A 111 -9.06 -4.60 9.64
CA ARG A 111 -9.33 -3.16 9.49
C ARG A 111 -10.72 -2.71 9.97
N GLU A 112 -11.76 -3.51 9.74
CA GLU A 112 -13.14 -3.18 10.11
C GLU A 112 -13.33 -3.07 11.63
N MET A 113 -12.48 -3.76 12.42
CA MET A 113 -12.48 -3.66 13.88
C MET A 113 -11.93 -2.32 14.38
N HIS A 114 -11.14 -1.63 13.57
CA HIS A 114 -10.49 -0.36 13.91
C HIS A 114 -11.25 0.86 13.39
N GLY A 115 -12.15 0.66 12.42
CA GLY A 115 -13.01 1.71 11.87
C GLY A 115 -13.30 1.54 10.37
N PRO A 116 -14.28 2.28 9.82
CA PRO A 116 -14.70 2.16 8.42
C PRO A 116 -13.71 2.75 7.42
N ARG A 117 -12.72 3.53 7.88
CA ARG A 117 -11.71 4.21 7.05
C ARG A 117 -10.29 4.01 7.59
N THR A 118 -10.06 2.86 8.21
CA THR A 118 -8.74 2.50 8.72
C THR A 118 -7.78 2.33 7.56
N SER A 119 -6.67 3.06 7.55
CA SER A 119 -5.56 2.89 6.61
C SER A 119 -4.36 2.25 7.31
N LEU A 120 -3.50 1.57 6.53
CA LEU A 120 -2.20 1.09 7.00
C LEU A 120 -1.10 2.01 6.48
N VAL A 121 -0.40 2.68 7.39
CA VAL A 121 0.75 3.54 7.09
C VAL A 121 2.04 2.75 7.30
N THR A 122 2.77 2.52 6.22
CA THR A 122 4.01 1.75 6.20
C THR A 122 5.19 2.69 6.04
N PHE A 123 6.11 2.67 7.01
CA PHE A 123 7.32 3.48 6.96
C PHE A 123 8.54 2.61 6.68
N PHE A 124 9.36 3.03 5.74
CA PHE A 124 10.61 2.34 5.42
C PHE A 124 11.77 3.02 6.14
N GLU A 125 12.74 2.22 6.58
CA GLU A 125 14.00 2.75 7.09
C GLU A 125 14.68 3.60 6.00
N PRO A 126 15.13 4.82 6.32
CA PRO A 126 15.76 5.66 5.34
C PRO A 126 17.23 5.25 5.12
N PRO A 127 17.83 5.61 3.96
CA PRO A 127 19.26 5.45 3.78
C PRO A 127 20.05 6.18 4.86
N ALA A 128 21.22 5.63 5.22
CA ALA A 128 22.07 6.21 6.26
C ALA A 128 22.54 7.64 5.91
N ASP A 129 22.75 7.90 4.62
CA ASP A 129 22.95 9.23 4.04
C ASP A 129 21.64 9.66 3.35
N PRO A 130 20.92 10.68 3.86
CA PRO A 130 19.66 11.14 3.28
C PRO A 130 19.76 11.57 1.82
N ASP A 131 20.94 12.02 1.37
CA ASP A 131 21.18 12.48 0.00
C ASP A 131 21.59 11.33 -0.95
N ALA A 132 21.67 10.10 -0.46
CA ALA A 132 22.14 8.95 -1.25
C ALA A 132 21.11 8.42 -2.26
N TRP A 133 19.82 8.69 -2.04
CA TRP A 133 18.75 8.21 -2.92
C TRP A 133 18.16 9.36 -3.73
N THR A 134 18.09 9.15 -5.03
CA THR A 134 17.40 10.03 -6.00
C THR A 134 15.90 9.69 -6.07
N GLU A 135 15.13 10.52 -6.78
CA GLU A 135 13.73 10.19 -7.13
C GLU A 135 13.62 8.81 -7.80
N ALA A 136 14.55 8.49 -8.71
CA ALA A 136 14.56 7.19 -9.39
C ALA A 136 14.72 6.03 -8.40
N ASP A 137 15.62 6.16 -7.42
CA ASP A 137 15.83 5.14 -6.39
C ASP A 137 14.57 4.93 -5.53
N TYR A 138 13.93 6.03 -5.07
CA TYR A 138 12.68 5.92 -4.33
C TYR A 138 11.55 5.32 -5.17
N ARG A 139 11.48 5.62 -6.47
CA ARG A 139 10.52 5.00 -7.39
C ARG A 139 10.77 3.51 -7.53
N GLU A 140 12.01 3.08 -7.73
CA GLU A 140 12.38 1.66 -7.80
C GLU A 140 12.00 0.93 -6.50
N ALA A 141 12.29 1.51 -5.34
CA ALA A 141 11.90 0.94 -4.05
C ALA A 141 10.38 0.84 -3.90
N PHE A 142 9.63 1.90 -4.24
CA PHE A 142 8.17 1.91 -4.17
C PHE A 142 7.54 0.82 -5.04
N TRP A 143 7.94 0.73 -6.30
CA TRP A 143 7.40 -0.28 -7.21
C TRP A 143 7.86 -1.69 -6.85
N ARG A 144 9.06 -1.85 -6.30
CA ARG A 144 9.51 -3.13 -5.75
C ARG A 144 8.65 -3.60 -4.59
N VAL A 145 8.21 -2.70 -3.70
CA VAL A 145 7.26 -3.04 -2.63
C VAL A 145 5.96 -3.59 -3.20
N LEU A 146 5.36 -2.91 -4.18
CA LEU A 146 4.12 -3.36 -4.80
C LEU A 146 4.29 -4.69 -5.55
N GLN A 147 5.39 -4.85 -6.27
CA GLN A 147 5.70 -6.11 -6.95
C GLN A 147 5.86 -7.25 -5.95
N SER A 148 6.59 -7.05 -4.85
CA SER A 148 6.77 -8.09 -3.83
C SER A 148 5.47 -8.47 -3.14
N LEU A 149 4.54 -7.52 -2.94
CA LEU A 149 3.19 -7.84 -2.47
C LEU A 149 2.42 -8.65 -3.51
N HIS A 150 2.42 -8.24 -4.78
CA HIS A 150 1.75 -8.99 -5.86
C HIS A 150 2.29 -10.42 -5.98
N ASP A 151 3.62 -10.60 -5.99
CA ASP A 151 4.29 -11.90 -6.11
C ASP A 151 3.98 -12.83 -4.93
N ALA A 152 3.71 -12.26 -3.74
CA ALA A 152 3.35 -12.98 -2.52
C ALA A 152 1.84 -13.26 -2.40
N ASP A 153 1.00 -12.61 -3.21
CA ASP A 153 -0.44 -12.77 -3.12
C ASP A 153 -0.88 -14.15 -3.63
N THR A 154 -1.61 -14.86 -2.77
CA THR A 154 -2.19 -16.17 -3.09
C THR A 154 -3.69 -16.12 -3.31
N ALA A 155 -4.31 -14.96 -3.05
CA ALA A 155 -5.72 -14.75 -3.31
C ALA A 155 -5.96 -14.58 -4.82
N PRO A 156 -7.12 -15.01 -5.33
CA PRO A 156 -7.50 -14.73 -6.69
C PRO A 156 -7.70 -13.22 -6.90
N TRP A 157 -7.29 -12.73 -8.07
CA TRP A 157 -7.55 -11.36 -8.48
C TRP A 157 -9.08 -11.10 -8.55
N PRO A 158 -9.58 -9.94 -8.05
CA PRO A 158 -11.01 -9.63 -8.10
C PRO A 158 -11.56 -9.65 -9.54
N ALA A 159 -12.70 -10.31 -9.75
CA ALA A 159 -13.25 -10.52 -11.08
C ALA A 159 -13.75 -9.23 -11.77
N ASP A 160 -13.97 -8.17 -10.99
CA ASP A 160 -14.45 -6.85 -11.42
C ASP A 160 -13.33 -5.82 -11.62
N ILE A 161 -12.07 -6.18 -11.34
CA ILE A 161 -10.91 -5.30 -11.52
C ILE A 161 -10.07 -5.78 -12.70
N ALA A 162 -9.72 -4.86 -13.59
CA ALA A 162 -8.89 -5.19 -14.74
C ALA A 162 -7.51 -5.67 -14.30
N THR A 163 -6.95 -6.67 -14.99
CA THR A 163 -5.61 -7.22 -14.72
C THR A 163 -4.53 -6.58 -15.58
N ASP A 164 -4.90 -5.89 -16.66
CA ASP A 164 -3.97 -5.17 -17.54
C ASP A 164 -3.76 -3.75 -16.98
N PRO A 165 -2.54 -3.36 -16.56
CA PRO A 165 -2.26 -2.01 -16.06
C PRO A 165 -2.50 -0.88 -17.07
N ALA A 166 -2.60 -1.17 -18.37
CA ALA A 166 -2.99 -0.20 -19.37
C ALA A 166 -4.50 0.08 -19.38
N HIS A 167 -5.31 -0.76 -18.73
CA HIS A 167 -6.75 -0.57 -18.63
C HIS A 167 -7.07 0.56 -17.63
N PRO A 168 -7.98 1.51 -17.94
CA PRO A 168 -8.30 2.63 -17.03
C PRO A 168 -8.79 2.18 -15.65
N GLN A 169 -9.60 1.12 -15.63
CA GLN A 169 -10.12 0.52 -14.39
C GLN A 169 -9.14 -0.44 -13.68
N PHE A 170 -7.86 -0.44 -14.07
CA PHE A 170 -6.85 -1.19 -13.34
C PHE A 170 -6.63 -0.56 -11.96
N GLU A 171 -6.54 -1.42 -10.94
CA GLU A 171 -6.16 -1.05 -9.59
C GLU A 171 -5.31 -2.17 -8.99
N PHE A 172 -4.27 -1.81 -8.25
CA PHE A 172 -3.48 -2.79 -7.51
C PHE A 172 -4.38 -3.54 -6.53
N CYS A 173 -4.31 -4.86 -6.54
CA CYS A 173 -5.07 -5.71 -5.64
C CYS A 173 -4.14 -6.52 -4.75
N TYR A 174 -4.55 -6.74 -3.50
CA TYR A 174 -3.86 -7.67 -2.60
C TYR A 174 -4.88 -8.38 -1.70
N ALA A 175 -4.71 -9.69 -1.50
CA ALA A 175 -5.62 -10.54 -0.75
C ALA A 175 -7.09 -10.44 -1.23
N GLY A 176 -7.29 -10.25 -2.54
CA GLY A 176 -8.61 -10.11 -3.17
C GLY A 176 -9.30 -8.76 -2.92
N GLU A 177 -8.59 -7.75 -2.45
CA GLU A 177 -9.11 -6.39 -2.25
C GLU A 177 -8.41 -5.40 -3.19
N PRO A 178 -9.16 -4.54 -3.92
CA PRO A 178 -8.60 -3.41 -4.64
C PRO A 178 -8.13 -2.31 -3.69
N MET A 179 -6.91 -1.82 -3.94
CA MET A 179 -6.19 -0.93 -3.04
C MET A 179 -5.81 0.37 -3.73
N PHE A 180 -6.16 1.48 -3.08
CA PHE A 180 -5.54 2.76 -3.37
C PHE A 180 -4.27 2.88 -2.54
N VAL A 181 -3.14 3.03 -3.23
CA VAL A 181 -1.84 3.18 -2.59
C VAL A 181 -1.40 4.63 -2.71
N THR A 182 -0.82 5.20 -1.67
CA THR A 182 -0.26 6.56 -1.72
C THR A 182 1.16 6.57 -1.17
N GLY A 183 2.11 6.98 -2.00
CA GLY A 183 3.50 7.17 -1.66
C GLY A 183 3.80 8.63 -1.29
N ALA A 184 4.64 8.78 -0.28
CA ALA A 184 5.30 10.02 0.10
C ALA A 184 6.80 9.76 0.29
N ALA A 185 7.64 10.73 -0.05
CA ALA A 185 9.09 10.55 -0.08
C ALA A 185 9.86 11.88 0.09
N PRO A 186 11.18 11.84 0.35
CA PRO A 186 11.97 13.05 0.57
C PRO A 186 12.16 13.93 -0.67
N PHE A 187 12.05 13.37 -1.89
CA PHE A 187 12.34 14.10 -3.13
C PHE A 187 11.25 15.11 -3.54
N TYR A 188 10.10 15.14 -2.86
CA TYR A 188 9.03 16.08 -3.18
C TYR A 188 9.30 17.48 -2.62
N ASP A 189 9.88 18.35 -3.44
CA ASP A 189 10.10 19.76 -3.06
C ASP A 189 8.82 20.60 -3.18
N GLU A 190 8.07 20.41 -4.26
CA GLU A 190 6.90 21.24 -4.62
C GLU A 190 5.56 20.65 -4.18
N ARG A 191 5.53 19.36 -3.78
CA ARG A 191 4.30 18.65 -3.37
C ARG A 191 4.34 18.32 -1.90
N ALA A 192 4.03 19.32 -1.09
CA ALA A 192 4.05 19.22 0.36
C ALA A 192 3.24 18.05 0.92
N SER A 193 2.11 17.73 0.30
CA SER A 193 1.20 16.65 0.64
C SER A 193 1.82 15.26 0.45
N ARG A 194 2.80 15.16 -0.46
CA ARG A 194 3.58 13.95 -0.75
C ARG A 194 4.98 13.98 -0.12
N TYR A 195 5.38 15.07 0.51
CA TYR A 195 6.67 15.17 1.15
C TYR A 195 6.72 14.39 2.47
N ASN A 196 7.76 13.57 2.63
CA ASN A 196 8.20 13.05 3.91
C ASN A 196 9.72 13.17 3.97
N GLY A 197 10.24 14.09 4.80
CA GLY A 197 11.67 14.38 4.88
C GLY A 197 12.53 13.32 5.56
N VAL A 198 11.95 12.22 6.03
CA VAL A 198 12.70 11.14 6.68
C VAL A 198 13.04 10.04 5.70
N GLY A 199 12.05 9.51 4.95
CA GLY A 199 12.25 8.41 4.02
C GLY A 199 10.95 8.05 3.29
N LEU A 200 10.91 6.86 2.67
CA LEU A 200 9.72 6.39 1.97
C LEU A 200 8.60 6.06 2.97
N GLU A 201 7.41 6.54 2.65
CA GLU A 201 6.15 6.30 3.33
C GLU A 201 5.14 5.78 2.30
N VAL A 202 4.47 4.67 2.61
CA VAL A 202 3.44 4.08 1.76
C VAL A 202 2.18 3.85 2.59
N THR A 203 1.09 4.50 2.20
CA THR A 203 -0.22 4.28 2.80
C THR A 203 -1.03 3.33 1.93
N PHE A 204 -1.46 2.22 2.53
CA PHE A 204 -2.33 1.21 1.91
C PHE A 204 -3.76 1.38 2.42
N GLN A 205 -4.71 1.58 1.51
CA GLN A 205 -6.11 1.71 1.87
C GLN A 205 -7.03 1.04 0.83
N PRO A 206 -7.97 0.20 1.27
CA PRO A 206 -8.91 -0.47 0.37
C PRO A 206 -9.83 0.56 -0.25
N ARG A 207 -10.29 0.31 -1.49
CA ARG A 207 -11.19 1.23 -2.19
C ARG A 207 -12.46 1.55 -1.38
N SER A 208 -12.90 0.60 -0.56
CA SER A 208 -14.04 0.75 0.37
C SER A 208 -13.92 1.95 1.34
N VAL A 209 -12.72 2.47 1.65
CA VAL A 209 -12.61 3.68 2.51
C VAL A 209 -13.20 4.94 1.84
N PHE A 210 -13.28 4.93 0.50
CA PHE A 210 -13.85 6.03 -0.29
C PHE A 210 -15.36 5.89 -0.51
N ALA A 211 -16.01 4.84 0.00
CA ALA A 211 -17.44 4.68 -0.12
C ALA A 211 -18.19 5.92 0.42
N GLY A 212 -18.99 6.56 -0.45
CA GLY A 212 -19.70 7.82 -0.16
C GLY A 212 -18.88 9.10 -0.39
N ILE A 213 -17.65 8.99 -0.89
CA ILE A 213 -16.78 10.08 -1.37
C ILE A 213 -16.54 9.96 -2.89
N THR A 214 -17.11 8.92 -3.51
CA THR A 214 -17.02 8.60 -4.94
C THR A 214 -17.74 9.63 -5.84
N GLY A 215 -17.36 9.66 -7.12
CA GLY A 215 -17.63 10.79 -8.04
C GLY A 215 -19.05 10.74 -8.58
N ASP A 216 -19.70 9.62 -8.33
CA ASP A 216 -21.07 9.28 -8.67
C ASP A 216 -22.11 9.92 -7.74
N THR A 217 -21.71 10.60 -6.66
CA THR A 217 -22.63 11.28 -5.74
C THR A 217 -22.32 12.77 -5.55
N ASP A 218 -23.35 13.62 -5.44
CA ASP A 218 -23.19 15.06 -5.13
C ASP A 218 -22.41 15.33 -3.83
N ALA A 219 -22.49 14.41 -2.87
CA ALA A 219 -21.74 14.51 -1.61
C ALA A 219 -20.25 14.19 -1.83
N GLY A 220 -19.94 13.16 -2.60
CA GLY A 220 -18.57 12.79 -2.94
C GLY A 220 -17.89 13.81 -3.85
N GLN A 221 -18.58 14.31 -4.88
CA GLN A 221 -18.08 15.39 -5.74
C GLN A 221 -17.67 16.62 -4.92
N ARG A 222 -18.56 17.10 -4.03
CA ARG A 222 -18.23 18.24 -3.15
C ARG A 222 -17.11 17.94 -2.16
N ALA A 223 -16.99 16.71 -1.67
CA ALA A 223 -15.91 16.32 -0.79
C ALA A 223 -14.56 16.33 -1.54
N ARG A 224 -14.55 15.85 -2.80
CA ARG A 224 -13.37 15.88 -3.66
C ARG A 224 -12.97 17.30 -4.07
N GLU A 225 -13.92 18.13 -4.50
CA GLU A 225 -13.66 19.54 -4.81
C GLU A 225 -12.97 20.24 -3.62
N GLN A 226 -13.51 20.06 -2.41
CA GLN A 226 -12.89 20.61 -1.19
C GLN A 226 -11.49 20.05 -0.90
N ILE A 227 -11.24 18.78 -1.20
CA ILE A 227 -9.90 18.18 -1.03
C ILE A 227 -8.94 18.75 -2.07
N HIS A 228 -9.37 18.90 -3.33
CA HIS A 228 -8.56 19.45 -4.42
C HIS A 228 -8.18 20.91 -4.14
N ASP A 229 -9.15 21.75 -3.75
CA ASP A 229 -8.90 23.15 -3.38
C ASP A 229 -7.87 23.25 -2.24
N ARG A 230 -7.99 22.38 -1.22
CA ARG A 230 -7.03 22.34 -0.11
C ARG A 230 -5.66 21.82 -0.51
N ILE A 231 -5.59 20.84 -1.42
CA ILE A 231 -4.31 20.34 -1.95
C ILE A 231 -3.59 21.47 -2.67
N GLU A 232 -4.29 22.26 -3.47
CA GLU A 232 -3.71 23.40 -4.17
C GLU A 232 -3.15 24.45 -3.19
N ASP A 233 -3.93 24.80 -2.15
CA ASP A 233 -3.49 25.72 -1.10
C ASP A 233 -2.28 25.17 -0.31
N TYR A 234 -2.30 23.88 0.03
CA TYR A 234 -1.28 23.23 0.86
C TYR A 234 0.03 22.98 0.11
N ASP A 235 -0.06 22.50 -1.13
CA ASP A 235 1.10 22.26 -1.99
C ASP A 235 1.63 23.57 -2.60
N GLY A 236 0.78 24.60 -2.72
CA GLY A 236 1.13 25.86 -3.37
C GLY A 236 1.29 25.73 -4.89
N THR A 237 0.85 24.62 -5.46
CA THR A 237 0.86 24.31 -6.90
C THR A 237 -0.42 23.58 -7.28
N HIS A 238 -0.78 23.62 -8.56
CA HIS A 238 -1.96 22.90 -9.04
C HIS A 238 -1.84 21.38 -8.81
N PRO A 239 -2.98 20.68 -8.58
CA PRO A 239 -3.01 19.23 -8.54
C PRO A 239 -2.28 18.62 -9.74
N HIS A 240 -1.53 17.54 -9.52
CA HIS A 240 -0.83 16.85 -10.61
C HIS A 240 -1.83 16.37 -11.67
N ALA A 241 -1.46 16.41 -12.94
CA ALA A 241 -2.30 15.96 -14.06
C ALA A 241 -2.71 14.46 -14.02
N HIS A 242 -2.17 13.70 -13.07
CA HIS A 242 -2.54 12.30 -12.86
C HIS A 242 -3.61 12.14 -11.78
N ILE A 243 -3.84 13.17 -10.95
CA ILE A 243 -4.90 13.16 -9.97
C ILE A 243 -6.23 13.22 -10.72
N GLY A 244 -6.92 12.09 -10.79
CA GLY A 244 -8.16 11.89 -11.51
C GLY A 244 -9.08 10.91 -10.78
N ASP A 245 -10.29 10.74 -11.30
CA ASP A 245 -11.27 9.79 -10.78
C ASP A 245 -11.11 8.44 -11.49
N TRP A 246 -11.12 7.33 -10.76
CA TRP A 246 -11.07 5.98 -11.34
C TRP A 246 -12.20 5.68 -12.33
N GLU A 247 -13.33 6.38 -12.21
CA GLU A 247 -14.44 6.31 -13.14
C GLU A 247 -14.15 7.01 -14.50
N ASP A 248 -13.03 7.74 -14.62
CA ASP A 248 -12.57 8.41 -15.84
C ASP A 248 -11.73 7.47 -16.71
N ASP A 249 -12.23 7.18 -17.92
CA ASP A 249 -11.61 6.32 -18.92
C ASP A 249 -10.26 6.86 -19.44
N ASP A 250 -9.98 8.15 -19.27
CA ASP A 250 -8.71 8.77 -19.67
C ASP A 250 -7.67 8.76 -18.52
N SER A 251 -8.05 8.26 -17.34
CA SER A 251 -7.20 8.21 -16.15
C SER A 251 -6.64 6.81 -15.87
N HIS A 252 -5.52 6.75 -15.15
CA HIS A 252 -4.93 5.51 -14.65
C HIS A 252 -4.58 5.69 -13.18
N GLU A 253 -5.32 5.02 -12.29
CA GLU A 253 -5.19 5.18 -10.83
C GLU A 253 -3.74 4.97 -10.36
N TRP A 254 -3.05 3.99 -10.95
CA TRP A 254 -1.67 3.65 -10.58
C TRP A 254 -0.68 4.79 -10.79
N LYS A 255 -0.96 5.74 -11.70
CA LYS A 255 -0.13 6.94 -11.91
C LYS A 255 -0.18 7.89 -10.70
N GLN A 256 -1.20 7.77 -9.85
CA GLN A 256 -1.37 8.57 -8.63
C GLN A 256 -0.64 7.99 -7.42
N TYR A 257 -0.25 6.71 -7.48
CA TYR A 257 0.30 6.00 -6.35
C TYR A 257 1.57 6.67 -5.84
N LEU A 258 2.55 6.89 -6.72
CA LEU A 258 3.70 7.74 -6.47
C LEU A 258 3.81 8.73 -7.63
N LEU A 259 3.43 9.99 -7.36
CA LEU A 259 3.42 11.05 -8.38
C LEU A 259 4.85 11.39 -8.82
N PRO A 260 5.13 11.59 -10.11
CA PRO A 260 6.39 12.22 -10.53
C PRO A 260 6.54 13.61 -9.91
N ALA A 261 7.75 13.99 -9.51
CA ALA A 261 8.01 15.35 -9.03
C ALA A 261 8.14 16.36 -10.18
N GLY A 262 8.56 15.91 -11.37
CA GLY A 262 8.74 16.75 -12.56
C GLY A 262 8.13 16.15 -13.84
N ASP A 263 8.61 16.60 -14.99
CA ASP A 263 8.11 16.20 -16.33
C ASP A 263 8.48 14.76 -16.74
N GLU A 264 9.35 14.09 -15.98
CA GLU A 264 9.78 12.72 -16.25
C GLU A 264 8.64 11.74 -15.90
N ALA A 265 7.74 11.57 -16.87
CA ALA A 265 6.66 10.62 -16.83
C ALA A 265 7.19 9.17 -16.77
N PHE A 266 6.35 8.26 -16.27
CA PHE A 266 6.60 6.82 -16.31
C PHE A 266 7.16 6.40 -17.68
N ALA A 267 8.25 5.60 -17.67
CA ALA A 267 8.89 5.16 -18.90
C ALA A 267 7.86 4.51 -19.83
N ASP A 268 7.81 4.96 -21.09
CA ASP A 268 6.85 4.52 -22.11
C ASP A 268 5.37 4.65 -21.73
N ASP A 269 5.04 5.49 -20.73
CA ASP A 269 3.70 5.63 -20.14
C ASP A 269 3.13 4.30 -19.61
N ALA A 270 4.01 3.37 -19.22
CA ALA A 270 3.67 2.03 -18.77
C ALA A 270 3.77 1.87 -17.25
N CYS A 271 2.87 1.08 -16.68
CA CYS A 271 2.93 0.70 -15.27
C CYS A 271 4.16 -0.18 -15.00
N PRO A 272 4.98 0.11 -13.98
CA PRO A 272 6.14 -0.74 -13.64
C PRO A 272 5.79 -2.10 -13.03
N LEU A 273 4.51 -2.33 -12.68
CA LEU A 273 4.04 -3.58 -12.09
C LEU A 273 3.83 -4.66 -13.16
N ASP A 274 4.44 -5.82 -12.97
CA ASP A 274 4.21 -7.01 -13.80
C ASP A 274 3.11 -7.87 -13.17
N VAL A 275 1.89 -7.72 -13.68
CA VAL A 275 0.69 -8.36 -13.14
C VAL A 275 0.48 -9.73 -13.76
N HIS A 276 0.57 -10.75 -12.92
CA HIS A 276 0.29 -12.14 -13.24
C HIS A 276 -0.74 -12.70 -12.24
N PRO A 277 -2.05 -12.61 -12.55
CA PRO A 277 -3.10 -12.98 -11.60
C PRO A 277 -3.12 -14.49 -11.36
N VAL A 278 -3.39 -14.89 -10.12
CA VAL A 278 -3.65 -16.30 -9.80
C VAL A 278 -5.01 -16.68 -10.41
N ASP A 279 -4.99 -17.51 -11.45
CA ASP A 279 -6.20 -18.01 -12.09
C ASP A 279 -7.07 -18.76 -11.08
N VAL A 280 -8.36 -18.41 -11.03
CA VAL A 280 -9.37 -19.28 -10.41
C VAL A 280 -9.49 -20.48 -11.34
N ALA A 281 -8.74 -21.55 -11.09
CA ALA A 281 -8.91 -22.80 -11.82
C ALA A 281 -10.40 -23.18 -11.76
N SER A 282 -11.08 -23.08 -12.91
CA SER A 282 -12.45 -23.49 -13.07
C SER A 282 -12.53 -24.96 -12.70
N SER A 283 -13.07 -25.26 -11.52
CA SER A 283 -13.41 -26.61 -11.09
C SER A 283 -14.61 -27.09 -11.91
N ASN A 284 -14.37 -27.41 -13.19
CA ASN A 284 -15.25 -28.28 -13.96
C ASN A 284 -14.75 -29.70 -13.75
N ASP A 285 -15.14 -30.31 -12.63
CA ASP A 285 -15.27 -31.76 -12.57
C ASP A 285 -16.49 -32.15 -13.43
N ASP A 286 -16.30 -32.21 -14.74
CA ASP A 286 -17.18 -32.96 -15.64
C ASP A 286 -16.84 -34.45 -15.51
N ALA A 287 -17.20 -35.03 -14.36
CA ALA A 287 -17.35 -36.47 -14.24
C ALA A 287 -18.74 -36.84 -14.76
N GLY A 288 -18.90 -36.84 -16.08
CA GLY A 288 -20.02 -37.52 -16.73
C GLY A 288 -20.01 -39.01 -16.34
N PRO A 289 -21.16 -39.61 -15.99
CA PRO A 289 -21.19 -41.01 -15.60
C PRO A 289 -20.92 -41.87 -16.85
N GLU A 290 -19.88 -42.70 -16.79
CA GLU A 290 -19.70 -43.79 -17.74
C GLU A 290 -20.86 -44.79 -17.57
N ASP A 291 -21.62 -45.00 -18.65
CA ASP A 291 -22.66 -46.01 -18.78
C ASP A 291 -22.08 -47.41 -18.53
N ASP A 292 -22.33 -47.98 -17.35
CA ASP A 292 -22.10 -49.40 -17.08
C ASP A 292 -23.25 -50.21 -17.69
N ALA A 293 -23.03 -50.67 -18.93
CA ALA A 293 -23.92 -51.57 -19.65
C ALA A 293 -23.99 -52.94 -18.94
N THR A 294 -24.92 -53.06 -18.00
CA THR A 294 -25.33 -54.34 -17.43
C THR A 294 -26.20 -55.10 -18.43
N ALA A 295 -25.65 -56.19 -18.96
CA ALA A 295 -26.35 -57.14 -19.81
C ALA A 295 -27.23 -58.11 -18.99
N SER A 296 -28.46 -58.31 -19.49
CA SER A 296 -29.41 -59.42 -19.26
C SER A 296 -30.18 -59.45 -17.91
N PRO A 297 -31.51 -59.76 -17.94
CA PRO A 297 -32.03 -61.01 -18.50
C PRO A 297 -33.28 -60.86 -19.40
N GLY A 298 -33.40 -61.78 -20.36
CA GLY A 298 -34.62 -62.04 -21.11
C GLY A 298 -34.95 -63.52 -21.05
N ASP A 299 -35.77 -63.91 -20.08
CA ASP A 299 -36.50 -65.17 -20.10
C ASP A 299 -37.66 -65.04 -21.11
N GLY A 300 -37.74 -65.99 -22.04
CA GLY A 300 -38.80 -66.11 -23.03
C GLY A 300 -38.93 -67.56 -23.48
N GLU A 301 -39.96 -68.21 -22.97
CA GLU A 301 -40.23 -69.65 -22.93
C GLU A 301 -40.84 -70.23 -24.22
N SER A 302 -40.52 -71.51 -24.49
CA SER A 302 -41.33 -72.56 -25.17
C SER A 302 -41.64 -72.50 -26.67
N ALA A 303 -41.09 -73.48 -27.41
CA ALA A 303 -41.82 -74.62 -28.02
C ALA A 303 -40.84 -75.68 -28.55
#